data_AF-A0A813XX00-F1
#
_entry.id   AF-A0A813XX00-F1
#
_cell.length_a   1.000
_cell.length_b   1.000
_cell.length_c   1.000
_cell.angle_alpha   90.00
_cell.angle_beta   90.00
_cell.angle_gamma   90.00
#
_symmetry.space_group_name_H-M   'P 1'
#
loop_
_entity.id
_entity.type
_entity.pdbx_description
1 polymer ?
#
loop_
_entity_poly.entity_id
_entity_poly.type
_entity_poly.pdbx_seq_one_letter_code
_entity_poly.pdbx_strand_id
1 'polypeptide(L)'
;MLHSIYLLLILLILITIGSTTLIGCINSAAYAPANFSNVLIYNGTCSQCICAAFFSNTPATYQALNCYENNQTCSLFPSFLSQSNVHINTNSKLYFMPQKTTTITTIITTTTTTTTGTTTTTTTTTGILSTTTYFNDSRQNASTSTYWDCCKLSCGWPGKANVTSPPRTCTQSGNTTIDSNTQSVCVSGGSAYMCTDQQPWNISGNLSYGYAGAYVYGLAEKDWCCTCYSLLFTSGPIIGKEMIIQVINTAYTADNMFILQIPGGGWGGSSNGCASQFNSSYTFGNQYGGITSRTNCSSLPSVLQAGCYWRFDWFMNAYNPSARFKIVSCPTSLTSKTGCVRLGSI
;
A
#
# COMPACT_ATOMS: atom_id res chain seq x y z
N MET A 1 1.25 -43.54 -40.12
CA MET A 1 1.67 -43.64 -38.69
C MET A 1 1.08 -42.51 -37.84
N LEU A 2 1.25 -41.23 -38.18
CA LEU A 2 0.75 -40.09 -37.38
C LEU A 2 -0.80 -40.03 -37.25
N HIS A 3 -1.53 -40.38 -38.32
CA HIS A 3 -3.01 -40.39 -38.32
C HIS A 3 -3.61 -41.53 -37.48
N SER A 4 -2.97 -42.70 -37.44
CA SER A 4 -3.42 -43.83 -36.61
C SER A 4 -3.16 -43.60 -35.12
N ILE A 5 -2.11 -42.83 -34.78
CA ILE A 5 -1.82 -42.39 -33.41
C ILE A 5 -2.87 -41.37 -32.95
N TYR A 6 -3.31 -40.46 -33.83
CA TYR A 6 -4.33 -39.46 -33.54
C TYR A 6 -5.70 -40.09 -33.23
N LEU A 7 -6.10 -41.11 -34.00
CA LEU A 7 -7.37 -41.81 -33.79
C LEU A 7 -7.37 -42.69 -32.53
N LEU A 8 -6.22 -43.30 -32.18
CA LEU A 8 -6.05 -44.09 -30.96
C LEU A 8 -6.07 -43.19 -29.70
N LEU A 9 -5.49 -41.98 -29.77
CA LEU A 9 -5.58 -40.98 -28.71
C LEU A 9 -7.02 -40.47 -28.52
N ILE A 10 -7.76 -40.23 -29.60
CA ILE A 10 -9.19 -39.82 -29.54
C ILE A 10 -10.05 -40.93 -28.90
N LEU A 11 -9.76 -42.21 -29.18
CA LEU A 11 -10.49 -43.34 -28.60
C LEU A 11 -10.17 -43.54 -27.11
N LEU A 12 -8.89 -43.36 -26.70
CA LEU A 12 -8.51 -43.34 -25.28
C LEU A 12 -9.16 -42.16 -24.53
N ILE A 13 -9.26 -40.99 -25.17
CA ILE A 13 -9.96 -39.82 -24.61
C ILE A 13 -11.45 -40.15 -24.40
N LEU A 14 -12.11 -40.82 -25.36
CA LEU A 14 -13.51 -41.25 -25.26
C LEU A 14 -13.77 -42.27 -24.14
N ILE A 15 -12.85 -43.22 -23.92
CA ILE A 15 -12.97 -44.23 -22.84
C ILE A 15 -12.80 -43.60 -21.45
N THR A 16 -12.11 -42.46 -21.35
CA THR A 16 -12.00 -41.68 -20.10
C THR A 16 -13.16 -40.71 -19.86
N ILE A 17 -14.16 -40.61 -20.76
CA ILE A 17 -15.36 -39.74 -20.61
C ILE A 17 -16.42 -40.42 -19.74
N GLY A 18 -16.01 -40.79 -18.53
CA GLY A 18 -16.85 -41.48 -17.56
C GLY A 18 -16.85 -40.81 -16.19
N SER A 19 -16.63 -39.51 -16.05
CA SER A 19 -17.04 -38.73 -14.87
C SER A 19 -16.73 -37.23 -15.01
N THR A 20 -17.77 -36.44 -14.75
CA THR A 20 -17.76 -35.04 -14.26
C THR A 20 -17.02 -33.96 -15.08
N THR A 21 -17.85 -33.22 -15.83
CA THR A 21 -17.77 -31.77 -16.10
C THR A 21 -16.48 -31.20 -16.72
N LEU A 22 -16.58 -30.91 -18.02
CA LEU A 22 -15.63 -30.14 -18.82
C LEU A 22 -15.67 -28.64 -18.44
N ILE A 23 -14.55 -28.09 -17.95
CA ILE A 23 -14.23 -26.67 -18.09
C ILE A 23 -13.44 -26.56 -19.41
N GLY A 24 -14.01 -25.84 -20.38
CA GLY A 24 -13.48 -25.74 -21.75
C GLY A 24 -12.05 -25.19 -21.80
N CYS A 25 -11.23 -25.75 -22.69
CA CYS A 25 -9.89 -25.24 -22.99
C CYS A 25 -9.96 -23.92 -23.76
N ILE A 26 -9.07 -22.98 -23.41
CA ILE A 26 -8.90 -21.66 -24.03
C ILE A 26 -8.26 -21.83 -25.41
N ASN A 27 -8.94 -21.42 -26.47
CA ASN A 27 -8.45 -21.57 -27.86
C ASN A 27 -7.77 -20.34 -28.47
N SER A 28 -7.71 -19.17 -27.81
CA SER A 28 -6.99 -18.01 -28.36
C SER A 28 -6.59 -17.02 -27.26
N ALA A 29 -5.29 -16.92 -26.97
CA ALA A 29 -4.72 -15.76 -26.28
C ALA A 29 -3.77 -15.05 -27.26
N ALA A 30 -4.17 -13.87 -27.74
CA ALA A 30 -3.34 -13.03 -28.59
C ALA A 30 -2.47 -12.10 -27.72
N TYR A 31 -1.20 -11.96 -28.10
CA TYR A 31 -0.22 -11.06 -27.50
C TYR A 31 -0.45 -9.63 -28.00
N ALA A 32 -0.57 -8.64 -27.12
CA ALA A 32 -0.69 -7.22 -27.50
C ALA A 32 0.15 -6.32 -26.57
N PRO A 33 0.66 -5.17 -27.06
CA PRO A 33 1.81 -4.48 -26.46
C PRO A 33 1.48 -3.46 -25.35
N ALA A 34 2.33 -3.51 -24.31
CA ALA A 34 2.86 -2.51 -23.38
C ALA A 34 2.04 -1.36 -22.74
N ASN A 35 0.81 -1.01 -23.16
CA ASN A 35 0.08 0.07 -22.49
C ASN A 35 -1.42 -0.24 -22.46
N PHE A 36 -1.91 -0.90 -21.41
CA PHE A 36 -3.27 -0.77 -20.84
C PHE A 36 -3.49 -1.86 -19.76
N SER A 37 -4.28 -1.52 -18.73
CA SER A 37 -4.83 -2.48 -17.78
C SER A 37 -5.79 -3.42 -18.50
N ASN A 38 -5.35 -4.64 -18.81
CA ASN A 38 -6.23 -5.65 -19.42
C ASN A 38 -7.28 -6.08 -18.39
N VAL A 39 -8.55 -5.79 -18.71
CA VAL A 39 -9.72 -6.22 -17.93
C VAL A 39 -10.43 -7.32 -18.72
N LEU A 40 -10.31 -8.57 -18.27
CA LEU A 40 -11.14 -9.68 -18.76
C LEU A 40 -12.35 -9.81 -17.82
N ILE A 41 -13.56 -9.85 -18.36
CA ILE A 41 -14.81 -9.95 -17.59
C ILE A 41 -15.45 -11.29 -17.90
N TYR A 42 -15.65 -12.14 -16.89
CA TYR A 42 -16.37 -13.41 -17.05
C TYR A 42 -17.75 -13.32 -16.38
N ASN A 43 -18.81 -13.36 -17.19
CA ASN A 43 -20.18 -13.32 -16.67
C ASN A 43 -20.61 -14.71 -16.17
N GLY A 44 -21.21 -14.77 -14.98
CA GLY A 44 -21.83 -15.99 -14.44
C GLY A 44 -20.86 -17.04 -13.88
N THR A 45 -19.62 -16.67 -13.58
CA THR A 45 -18.61 -17.58 -13.00
C THR A 45 -18.08 -17.02 -11.69
N CYS A 46 -17.83 -17.88 -10.68
CA CYS A 46 -17.32 -17.45 -9.37
C CYS A 46 -15.84 -17.06 -9.43
N SER A 47 -15.42 -16.05 -8.66
CA SER A 47 -14.03 -15.56 -8.65
C SER A 47 -13.02 -16.64 -8.25
N GLN A 48 -13.38 -17.51 -7.31
CA GLN A 48 -12.59 -18.68 -6.91
C GLN A 48 -12.41 -19.70 -8.05
N CYS A 49 -13.46 -19.92 -8.84
CA CYS A 49 -13.49 -20.86 -9.96
C CYS A 49 -12.51 -20.44 -11.06
N ILE A 50 -12.50 -19.13 -11.37
CA ILE A 50 -11.60 -18.54 -12.38
C ILE A 50 -10.15 -18.59 -11.89
N CYS A 51 -9.93 -18.30 -10.61
CA CYS A 51 -8.59 -18.39 -10.02
C CYS A 51 -8.03 -19.80 -10.04
N ALA A 52 -8.83 -20.81 -9.69
CA ALA A 52 -8.42 -22.21 -9.70
C ALA A 52 -8.09 -22.71 -11.13
N ALA A 53 -8.92 -22.33 -12.11
CA ALA A 53 -8.69 -22.66 -13.52
C ALA A 53 -7.44 -21.96 -14.09
N PHE A 54 -7.15 -20.73 -13.65
CA PHE A 54 -5.93 -20.03 -14.04
C PHE A 54 -4.70 -20.67 -13.41
N PHE A 55 -4.74 -20.98 -12.10
CA PHE A 55 -3.61 -21.57 -11.37
C PHE A 55 -3.20 -22.95 -11.89
N SER A 56 -4.16 -23.79 -12.26
CA SER A 56 -3.89 -25.12 -12.82
C SER A 56 -3.21 -25.09 -14.20
N ASN A 57 -3.24 -23.94 -14.88
CA ASN A 57 -2.66 -23.74 -16.21
C ASN A 57 -1.50 -22.73 -16.22
N THR A 58 -1.13 -22.14 -15.08
CA THR A 58 -0.02 -21.19 -15.00
C THR A 58 1.34 -21.89 -14.90
N PRO A 59 2.39 -21.35 -15.54
CA PRO A 59 3.77 -21.79 -15.29
C PRO A 59 4.15 -21.65 -13.80
N ALA A 60 5.19 -22.35 -13.36
CA ALA A 60 5.73 -22.35 -11.98
C ALA A 60 6.22 -20.98 -11.45
N THR A 61 5.91 -19.89 -12.14
CA THR A 61 6.24 -18.50 -11.80
C THR A 61 5.24 -17.84 -10.84
N TYR A 62 4.27 -18.57 -10.29
CA TYR A 62 3.32 -18.06 -9.28
C TYR A 62 3.37 -18.99 -8.06
N GLN A 63 3.55 -18.42 -6.87
CA GLN A 63 3.89 -19.19 -5.66
C GLN A 63 2.68 -19.48 -4.76
N ALA A 64 1.64 -18.66 -4.80
CA ALA A 64 0.51 -18.82 -3.91
C ALA A 64 -0.78 -18.19 -4.48
N LEU A 65 -1.91 -18.74 -4.05
CA LEU A 65 -3.26 -18.24 -4.28
C LEU A 65 -3.89 -17.93 -2.92
N ASN A 66 -4.25 -16.67 -2.67
CA ASN A 66 -5.09 -16.32 -1.52
C ASN A 66 -6.48 -15.91 -1.99
N CYS A 67 -7.50 -16.51 -1.42
CA CYS A 67 -8.88 -16.12 -1.60
C CYS A 67 -9.44 -15.56 -0.29
N TYR A 68 -10.06 -14.39 -0.36
CA TYR A 68 -10.65 -13.68 0.76
C TYR A 68 -12.18 -13.86 0.70
N GLU A 69 -12.73 -14.62 1.66
CA GLU A 69 -14.16 -14.98 1.69
C GLU A 69 -15.08 -13.77 1.85
N ASN A 70 -14.73 -12.83 2.73
CA ASN A 70 -15.58 -11.67 3.06
C ASN A 70 -15.81 -10.70 1.89
N ASN A 71 -14.84 -10.62 0.95
CA ASN A 71 -14.91 -9.73 -0.20
C ASN A 71 -14.92 -10.50 -1.54
N GLN A 72 -15.10 -11.82 -1.52
CA GLN A 72 -15.10 -12.70 -2.71
C GLN A 72 -14.00 -12.37 -3.74
N THR A 73 -12.80 -12.05 -3.27
CA THR A 73 -11.65 -11.70 -4.12
C THR A 73 -10.58 -12.77 -4.01
N CYS A 74 -9.87 -13.01 -5.10
CA CYS A 74 -8.72 -13.92 -5.10
C CYS A 74 -7.54 -13.20 -5.76
N SER A 75 -6.35 -13.39 -5.20
CA SER A 75 -5.11 -12.78 -5.70
C SER A 75 -4.06 -13.85 -5.90
N LEU A 76 -3.40 -13.82 -7.06
CA LEU A 76 -2.29 -14.69 -7.39
C LEU A 76 -0.99 -13.96 -7.08
N PHE A 77 -0.18 -14.56 -6.22
CA PHE A 77 1.12 -14.03 -5.86
C PHE A 77 2.17 -14.56 -6.82
N PRO A 78 2.82 -13.66 -7.57
CA PRO A 78 3.90 -14.09 -8.43
C PRO A 78 5.16 -14.47 -7.66
N SER A 79 5.93 -15.39 -8.23
CA SER A 79 7.34 -15.55 -7.90
C SER A 79 8.14 -14.32 -8.37
N PHE A 80 9.38 -14.19 -7.91
CA PHE A 80 10.30 -13.10 -8.31
C PHE A 80 10.56 -13.00 -9.82
N LEU A 81 10.08 -13.96 -10.63
CA LEU A 81 10.26 -14.00 -12.08
C LEU A 81 9.08 -13.41 -12.87
N SER A 82 7.94 -13.10 -12.24
CA SER A 82 6.76 -12.62 -12.98
C SER A 82 6.81 -11.11 -13.26
N GLN A 83 6.19 -10.71 -14.38
CA GLN A 83 6.06 -9.32 -14.83
C GLN A 83 4.81 -8.58 -14.31
N SER A 84 3.87 -9.27 -13.66
CA SER A 84 2.58 -8.68 -13.30
C SER A 84 1.93 -9.37 -12.10
N ASN A 85 1.26 -8.58 -11.24
CA ASN A 85 0.31 -9.15 -10.27
C ASN A 85 -1.04 -9.39 -10.97
N VAL A 86 -1.69 -10.50 -10.65
CA VAL A 86 -3.01 -10.83 -11.18
C VAL A 86 -4.03 -10.82 -10.04
N HIS A 87 -5.02 -9.92 -10.15
CA HIS A 87 -6.11 -9.80 -9.18
C HIS A 87 -7.45 -10.16 -9.81
N ILE A 88 -8.31 -10.84 -9.06
CA ILE A 88 -9.69 -11.17 -9.45
C ILE A 88 -10.66 -10.61 -8.41
N ASN A 89 -11.57 -9.75 -8.86
CA ASN A 89 -12.61 -9.19 -7.99
C ASN A 89 -13.94 -9.95 -8.04
N THR A 90 -14.94 -9.46 -7.29
CA THR A 90 -16.29 -10.04 -7.16
C THR A 90 -17.10 -10.10 -8.45
N ASN A 91 -16.71 -9.35 -9.49
CA ASN A 91 -17.34 -9.37 -10.81
C ASN A 91 -16.55 -10.22 -11.81
N SER A 92 -15.66 -11.09 -11.32
CA SER A 92 -14.82 -11.94 -12.17
C SER A 92 -13.98 -11.13 -13.16
N LYS A 93 -13.61 -9.90 -12.75
CA LYS A 93 -12.72 -9.04 -13.51
C LYS A 93 -11.28 -9.38 -13.17
N LEU A 94 -10.55 -9.81 -14.19
CA LEU A 94 -9.12 -10.06 -14.11
C LEU A 94 -8.37 -8.75 -14.33
N TYR A 95 -7.52 -8.37 -13.39
CA TYR A 95 -6.64 -7.21 -13.50
C TYR A 95 -5.20 -7.67 -13.60
N PHE A 96 -4.54 -7.31 -14.69
CA PHE A 96 -3.09 -7.42 -14.81
C PHE A 96 -2.46 -6.10 -14.41
N MET A 97 -1.80 -6.08 -13.26
CA MET A 97 -1.05 -4.91 -12.82
C MET A 97 0.42 -5.12 -13.20
N PRO A 98 0.95 -4.38 -14.19
CA PRO A 98 2.35 -4.51 -14.57
C PRO A 98 3.23 -4.10 -13.40
N GLN A 99 4.27 -4.89 -13.13
CA GLN A 99 5.33 -4.46 -12.23
C GLN A 99 6.14 -3.35 -12.91
N LYS A 100 6.38 -2.25 -12.21
CA LYS A 100 7.15 -1.12 -12.72
C LYS A 100 8.55 -1.59 -13.13
N THR A 101 8.83 -1.62 -14.42
CA THR A 101 10.11 -2.00 -15.00
C THR A 101 10.89 -0.75 -15.42
N THR A 102 12.22 -0.80 -15.31
CA THR A 102 13.10 0.25 -15.84
C THR A 102 14.24 -0.43 -16.58
N THR A 103 14.40 -0.11 -17.85
CA THR A 103 15.47 -0.63 -18.69
C THR A 103 16.73 0.16 -18.42
N ILE A 104 17.76 -0.50 -17.90
CA ILE A 104 19.10 0.08 -17.78
C ILE A 104 19.91 -0.40 -18.96
N THR A 105 20.34 0.53 -19.81
CA THR A 105 21.23 0.26 -20.93
C THR A 105 22.65 0.57 -20.49
N THR A 106 23.49 -0.46 -20.34
CA THR A 106 24.91 -0.27 -20.02
C THR A 106 25.74 -0.54 -21.26
N ILE A 107 26.58 0.42 -21.63
CA ILE A 107 27.56 0.25 -22.71
C ILE A 107 28.77 -0.47 -22.11
N ILE A 108 29.03 -1.70 -22.57
CA ILE A 108 30.19 -2.46 -22.16
C ILE A 108 31.20 -2.40 -23.31
N THR A 109 32.42 -1.98 -22.97
CA THR A 109 33.54 -1.99 -23.92
C THR A 109 34.49 -3.10 -23.51
N THR A 110 34.60 -4.14 -24.33
CA THR A 110 35.49 -5.26 -24.09
C THR A 110 36.71 -5.09 -24.99
N THR A 111 37.90 -5.07 -24.39
CA THR A 111 39.16 -5.00 -25.15
C THR A 111 39.85 -6.34 -25.01
N THR A 112 39.99 -7.05 -26.12
CA THR A 112 40.66 -8.35 -26.16
C THR A 112 42.01 -8.15 -26.82
N THR A 113 43.07 -8.54 -26.12
CA THR A 113 44.44 -8.49 -26.65
C THR A 113 44.92 -9.90 -26.86
N THR A 114 45.21 -10.25 -28.10
CA THR A 114 45.73 -11.58 -28.46
C THR A 114 47.16 -11.41 -28.95
N THR A 115 48.08 -12.13 -28.32
CA THR A 115 49.50 -12.15 -28.69
C THR A 115 49.84 -13.49 -29.31
N THR A 116 50.30 -13.44 -30.56
CA THR A 116 50.82 -14.60 -31.29
C THR A 116 52.19 -14.21 -31.86
N GLY A 117 53.27 -14.63 -31.21
CA GLY A 117 54.64 -14.22 -31.57
C GLY A 117 54.96 -12.75 -31.25
N THR A 118 55.76 -12.09 -32.10
CA THR A 118 56.27 -10.71 -31.90
C THR A 118 55.29 -9.59 -32.27
N THR A 119 54.07 -9.89 -32.70
CA THR A 119 53.08 -8.87 -33.10
C THR A 119 51.89 -8.88 -32.15
N THR A 120 51.60 -7.72 -31.55
CA THR A 120 50.44 -7.53 -30.65
C THR A 120 49.32 -6.86 -31.43
N THR A 121 48.13 -7.47 -31.47
CA THR A 121 46.93 -6.86 -32.07
C THR A 121 45.86 -6.66 -31.01
N THR A 122 45.40 -5.42 -30.84
CA THR A 122 44.35 -5.06 -29.88
C THR A 122 43.06 -4.81 -30.64
N THR A 123 41.98 -5.54 -30.28
CA THR A 123 40.65 -5.33 -30.87
C THR A 123 39.69 -4.89 -29.77
N THR A 124 39.00 -3.77 -30.00
CA THR A 124 38.00 -3.22 -29.07
C THR A 124 36.61 -3.42 -29.67
N THR A 125 35.72 -4.11 -28.96
CA THR A 125 34.32 -4.29 -29.34
C THR A 125 33.40 -3.64 -28.32
N THR A 126 32.47 -2.82 -28.81
CA THR A 126 31.46 -2.14 -28.01
C THR A 126 30.14 -2.91 -28.11
N GLY A 127 29.64 -3.43 -26.98
CA GLY A 127 28.37 -4.14 -26.89
C GLY A 127 27.37 -3.41 -26.00
N ILE A 128 26.08 -3.55 -26.32
CA ILE A 128 24.99 -3.05 -25.48
C ILE A 128 24.44 -4.23 -24.69
N LEU A 129 24.60 -4.19 -23.35
CA LEU A 129 23.94 -5.13 -22.46
C LEU A 129 22.69 -4.45 -21.89
N SER A 130 21.52 -4.93 -22.33
CA SER A 130 20.23 -4.52 -21.80
C SER A 130 19.77 -5.56 -20.79
N THR A 131 19.82 -5.23 -19.50
CA THR A 131 19.30 -6.07 -18.42
C THR A 131 17.99 -5.49 -17.91
N THR A 132 16.91 -6.28 -17.98
CA THR A 132 15.65 -5.97 -17.33
C THR A 132 15.77 -6.36 -15.87
N THR A 133 16.13 -5.40 -15.01
CA THR A 133 16.16 -5.62 -13.56
C THR A 133 14.80 -5.24 -12.96
N TYR A 134 14.11 -6.19 -12.35
CA TYR A 134 13.01 -5.89 -11.44
C TYR A 134 13.61 -5.19 -10.23
N PHE A 135 13.43 -3.88 -10.14
CA PHE A 135 13.72 -3.18 -8.89
C PHE A 135 12.79 -3.76 -7.83
N ASN A 136 13.36 -4.60 -6.96
CA ASN A 136 12.84 -4.74 -5.61
C ASN A 136 12.89 -3.32 -5.04
N ASP A 137 11.78 -2.57 -5.06
CA ASP A 137 11.78 -1.15 -4.67
C ASP A 137 11.93 -0.93 -3.15
N SER A 138 12.55 -1.92 -2.50
CA SER A 138 12.81 -2.11 -1.07
C SER A 138 11.57 -2.07 -0.17
N ARG A 139 10.36 -2.06 -0.74
CA ARG A 139 9.16 -2.02 0.09
C ARG A 139 8.92 -3.30 0.87
N GLN A 140 8.67 -3.12 2.16
CA GLN A 140 8.23 -4.17 3.07
C GLN A 140 6.70 -4.21 3.16
N ASN A 141 6.13 -5.32 3.63
CA ASN A 141 4.69 -5.44 3.85
C ASN A 141 4.29 -4.77 5.17
N ALA A 142 3.13 -4.11 5.19
CA ALA A 142 2.51 -3.58 6.39
C ALA A 142 0.98 -3.74 6.34
N SER A 143 0.39 -3.84 7.53
CA SER A 143 -1.04 -3.66 7.72
C SER A 143 -1.35 -2.18 7.96
N THR A 144 -2.58 -1.76 7.66
CA THR A 144 -3.05 -0.42 8.02
C THR A 144 -4.34 -0.46 8.83
N SER A 145 -4.58 0.61 9.57
CA SER A 145 -5.83 0.86 10.29
C SER A 145 -6.11 2.36 10.26
N THR A 146 -7.22 2.80 10.86
CA THR A 146 -7.64 4.20 10.89
C THR A 146 -7.89 4.65 12.32
N TYR A 147 -7.55 5.89 12.68
CA TYR A 147 -7.91 6.45 13.98
C TYR A 147 -8.02 7.97 13.97
N TRP A 148 -8.73 8.49 14.97
CA TRP A 148 -8.72 9.89 15.41
C TRP A 148 -9.23 9.96 16.84
N ASP A 149 -8.32 10.08 17.82
CA ASP A 149 -8.62 10.05 19.25
C ASP A 149 -8.47 11.41 19.95
N CYS A 150 -8.05 12.44 19.20
CA CYS A 150 -7.76 13.79 19.66
C CYS A 150 -6.62 13.93 20.68
N CYS A 151 -5.93 12.83 21.03
CA CYS A 151 -4.83 12.83 21.97
C CYS A 151 -3.60 13.57 21.41
N LYS A 152 -2.78 14.11 22.31
CA LYS A 152 -1.40 14.47 21.95
C LYS A 152 -0.67 13.23 21.45
N LEU A 153 0.01 13.40 20.32
CA LEU A 153 0.72 12.34 19.62
C LEU A 153 2.06 12.04 20.31
N SER A 154 2.51 10.78 20.28
CA SER A 154 3.72 10.36 20.99
C SER A 154 5.00 11.04 20.49
N CYS A 155 5.15 11.26 19.18
CA CYS A 155 6.32 11.97 18.65
C CYS A 155 6.33 13.46 19.04
N GLY A 156 5.19 14.03 19.47
CA GLY A 156 5.05 15.42 19.91
C GLY A 156 5.72 15.74 21.25
N TRP A 157 6.38 14.77 21.88
CA TRP A 157 7.24 14.98 23.05
C TRP A 157 8.69 15.30 22.63
N PRO A 158 9.36 16.24 23.32
CA PRO A 158 10.79 16.46 23.14
C PRO A 158 11.62 15.20 23.34
N GLY A 159 12.75 15.09 22.62
CA GLY A 159 13.71 14.00 22.79
C GLY A 159 13.31 12.65 22.18
N LYS A 160 12.14 12.55 21.53
CA LYS A 160 11.68 11.29 20.90
C LYS A 160 12.48 10.89 19.67
N ALA A 161 13.02 11.85 18.92
CA ALA A 161 13.88 11.63 17.76
C ALA A 161 14.81 12.84 17.56
N ASN A 162 15.84 12.68 16.72
CA ASN A 162 16.71 13.78 16.31
C ASN A 162 16.04 14.61 15.20
N VAL A 163 15.35 15.69 15.60
CA VAL A 163 14.49 16.48 14.72
C VAL A 163 14.66 17.98 14.99
N THR A 164 14.25 18.83 14.04
CA THR A 164 14.22 20.29 14.17
C THR A 164 13.39 20.75 15.36
N SER A 165 12.20 20.15 15.51
CA SER A 165 11.30 20.29 16.64
C SER A 165 10.33 19.10 16.63
N PRO A 166 9.77 18.67 17.78
CA PRO A 166 8.69 17.68 17.79
C PRO A 166 7.51 18.12 16.90
N PRO A 167 6.72 17.18 16.34
CA PRO A 167 5.47 17.53 15.68
C PRO A 167 4.60 18.39 16.60
N ARG A 168 4.11 19.50 16.06
CA ARG A 168 3.33 20.45 16.83
C ARG A 168 2.06 19.76 17.35
N THR A 169 1.75 20.08 18.59
CA THR A 169 0.50 19.75 19.27
C THR A 169 -0.25 21.04 19.50
N CYS A 170 -1.55 20.94 19.74
CA CYS A 170 -2.42 22.10 19.79
C CYS A 170 -3.15 22.23 21.13
N THR A 171 -3.57 23.46 21.43
CA THR A 171 -4.61 23.75 22.41
C THR A 171 -5.95 23.12 21.97
N GLN A 172 -6.97 23.21 22.81
CA GLN A 172 -8.33 22.71 22.51
C GLN A 172 -8.89 23.21 21.16
N SER A 173 -8.52 24.43 20.74
CA SER A 173 -8.89 24.99 19.43
C SER A 173 -8.46 24.14 18.23
N GLY A 174 -7.48 23.25 18.42
CA GLY A 174 -6.92 22.41 17.37
C GLY A 174 -6.00 23.14 16.39
N ASN A 175 -5.80 24.45 16.53
CA ASN A 175 -5.01 25.27 15.59
C ASN A 175 -3.90 26.08 16.26
N THR A 176 -4.09 26.53 17.49
CA THR A 176 -3.02 27.23 18.23
C THR A 176 -2.05 26.20 18.82
N THR A 177 -0.78 26.27 18.41
CA THR A 177 0.29 25.43 18.93
C THR A 177 0.42 25.61 20.45
N ILE A 178 0.64 24.51 21.17
CA ILE A 178 0.86 24.49 22.62
C ILE A 178 2.28 24.02 22.93
N ASP A 179 2.79 24.34 24.12
CA ASP A 179 4.13 23.91 24.54
C ASP A 179 4.28 22.39 24.47
N SER A 180 5.41 21.94 23.91
CA SER A 180 5.68 20.52 23.64
C SER A 180 5.82 19.65 24.90
N ASN A 181 6.03 20.24 26.08
CA ASN A 181 6.01 19.52 27.36
C ASN A 181 4.61 19.48 27.99
N THR A 182 3.61 20.15 27.41
CA THR A 182 2.24 20.12 27.92
C THR A 182 1.66 18.71 27.85
N GLN A 183 1.02 18.28 28.94
CA GLN A 183 0.43 16.95 29.07
C GLN A 183 -0.73 16.73 28.09
N SER A 184 -0.83 15.52 27.55
CA SER A 184 -1.93 15.08 26.67
C SER A 184 -3.27 15.17 27.37
N VAL A 185 -4.32 15.65 26.69
CA VAL A 185 -5.70 15.60 27.20
C VAL A 185 -6.14 14.18 27.58
N CYS A 186 -5.51 13.16 26.99
CA CYS A 186 -5.81 11.75 27.25
C CYS A 186 -5.18 11.22 28.54
N VAL A 187 -4.49 12.08 29.29
CA VAL A 187 -3.97 11.85 30.64
C VAL A 187 -4.58 12.91 31.56
N SER A 188 -4.91 12.51 32.80
CA SER A 188 -5.52 13.42 33.79
C SER A 188 -4.71 14.72 33.95
N GLY A 189 -5.41 15.85 33.91
CA GLY A 189 -4.82 17.20 34.02
C GLY A 189 -4.15 17.72 32.75
N GLY A 190 -4.21 17.00 31.63
CA GLY A 190 -3.64 17.44 30.37
C GLY A 190 -4.53 18.37 29.54
N SER A 191 -3.89 19.11 28.65
CA SER A 191 -4.53 20.15 27.81
C SER A 191 -3.96 20.24 26.39
N ALA A 192 -3.08 19.31 26.01
CA ALA A 192 -2.55 19.19 24.66
C ALA A 192 -3.32 18.16 23.82
N TYR A 193 -3.62 18.54 22.59
CA TYR A 193 -4.40 17.79 21.60
C TYR A 193 -3.59 17.59 20.31
N MET A 194 -4.02 16.69 19.44
CA MET A 194 -3.57 16.71 18.03
C MET A 194 -4.08 17.98 17.32
N CYS A 195 -3.35 18.43 16.31
CA CYS A 195 -3.74 19.59 15.52
C CYS A 195 -4.69 19.20 14.39
N THR A 196 -5.71 20.02 14.15
CA THR A 196 -6.74 19.72 13.14
C THR A 196 -6.21 19.81 11.72
N ASP A 197 -5.14 20.55 11.46
CA ASP A 197 -4.52 20.60 10.13
C ASP A 197 -3.66 19.37 9.77
N GLN A 198 -3.48 18.44 10.72
CA GLN A 198 -2.78 17.15 10.55
C GLN A 198 -3.75 16.03 10.11
N GLN A 199 -4.58 16.35 9.12
CA GLN A 199 -5.54 15.48 8.46
C GLN A 199 -4.99 14.96 7.11
N PRO A 200 -5.58 13.91 6.52
CA PRO A 200 -5.21 13.43 5.19
C PRO A 200 -5.89 14.25 4.09
N TRP A 201 -5.27 14.31 2.91
CA TRP A 201 -5.83 14.94 1.72
C TRP A 201 -5.29 14.30 0.44
N ASN A 202 -6.03 14.44 -0.67
CA ASN A 202 -5.60 13.96 -1.98
C ASN A 202 -4.79 15.00 -2.74
N ILE A 203 -3.73 14.55 -3.41
CA ILE A 203 -2.94 15.34 -4.35
C ILE A 203 -3.43 15.09 -5.78
N SER A 204 -3.79 13.84 -6.08
CA SER A 204 -4.35 13.42 -7.37
C SER A 204 -5.28 12.21 -7.17
N GLY A 205 -5.82 11.66 -8.25
CA GLY A 205 -6.62 10.43 -8.18
C GLY A 205 -5.87 9.21 -7.60
N ASN A 206 -4.53 9.19 -7.68
CA ASN A 206 -3.70 8.05 -7.27
C ASN A 206 -2.69 8.39 -6.17
N LEU A 207 -2.57 9.65 -5.76
CA LEU A 207 -1.63 10.08 -4.71
C LEU A 207 -2.36 10.86 -3.62
N SER A 208 -2.10 10.49 -2.36
CA SER A 208 -2.56 11.23 -1.17
C SER A 208 -1.42 11.49 -0.21
N TYR A 209 -1.58 12.53 0.61
CA TYR A 209 -0.72 12.81 1.75
C TYR A 209 -1.51 12.70 3.07
N GLY A 210 -0.80 12.45 4.16
CA GLY A 210 -1.39 12.47 5.48
C GLY A 210 -0.41 12.09 6.59
N TYR A 211 -0.95 11.60 7.69
CA TYR A 211 -0.21 11.33 8.91
C TYR A 211 -0.60 9.98 9.49
N ALA A 212 0.28 9.39 10.27
CA ALA A 212 0.01 8.10 10.91
C ALA A 212 0.75 7.94 12.23
N GLY A 213 0.23 7.03 13.04
CA GLY A 213 1.05 6.27 13.98
C GLY A 213 1.72 5.10 13.27
N ALA A 214 2.96 4.77 13.63
CA ALA A 214 3.66 3.63 13.05
C ALA A 214 4.27 2.71 14.11
N TYR A 215 4.34 1.44 13.73
CA TYR A 215 5.28 0.46 14.26
C TYR A 215 6.01 -0.13 13.08
N VAL A 216 7.34 -0.11 13.11
CA VAL A 216 8.17 -0.76 12.10
C VAL A 216 9.03 -1.79 12.79
N TYR A 217 8.90 -3.03 12.38
CA TYR A 217 9.59 -4.17 12.98
C TYR A 217 11.10 -3.95 13.00
N GLY A 218 11.71 -4.19 14.16
CA GLY A 218 13.15 -4.01 14.38
C GLY A 218 13.62 -2.56 14.54
N LEU A 219 12.71 -1.58 14.50
CA LEU A 219 13.01 -0.17 14.75
C LEU A 219 12.49 0.28 16.12
N ALA A 220 12.97 1.44 16.57
CA ALA A 220 12.45 2.12 17.76
C ALA A 220 11.75 3.44 17.38
N GLU A 221 11.06 4.04 18.35
CA GLU A 221 10.32 5.31 18.16
C GLU A 221 11.19 6.43 17.59
N LYS A 222 12.46 6.49 17.99
CA LYS A 222 13.45 7.43 17.45
C LYS A 222 13.71 7.30 15.95
N ASP A 223 13.42 6.14 15.37
CA ASP A 223 13.70 5.83 13.97
C ASP A 223 12.51 6.16 13.06
N TRP A 224 11.27 5.98 13.53
CA TRP A 224 10.08 6.34 12.74
C TRP A 224 9.54 7.75 13.02
N CYS A 225 9.76 8.33 14.19
CA CYS A 225 9.22 9.66 14.47
C CYS A 225 9.73 10.70 13.45
N CYS A 226 8.76 11.38 12.83
CA CYS A 226 8.92 12.36 11.76
C CYS A 226 9.53 11.84 10.47
N THR A 227 9.72 10.52 10.34
CA THR A 227 10.09 9.87 9.08
C THR A 227 8.87 9.83 8.17
N CYS A 228 9.09 10.02 6.86
CA CYS A 228 8.04 9.83 5.88
C CYS A 228 8.17 8.48 5.20
N TYR A 229 7.03 7.84 5.01
CA TYR A 229 6.93 6.59 4.28
C TYR A 229 5.96 6.77 3.12
N SER A 230 6.29 6.16 1.99
CA SER A 230 5.30 5.93 0.95
C SER A 230 4.64 4.58 1.22
N LEU A 231 3.31 4.55 1.23
CA LEU A 231 2.47 3.36 1.34
C LEU A 231 1.81 3.11 -0.02
N LEU A 232 2.15 2.01 -0.67
CA LEU A 232 1.47 1.53 -1.88
C LEU A 232 0.45 0.47 -1.46
N PHE A 233 -0.85 0.77 -1.59
CA PHE A 233 -1.89 -0.15 -1.14
C PHE A 233 -1.98 -1.39 -2.03
N THR A 234 -2.12 -2.56 -1.40
CA THR A 234 -2.12 -3.89 -2.05
C THR A 234 -3.39 -4.68 -1.80
N SER A 235 -4.35 -4.16 -1.03
CA SER A 235 -5.70 -4.72 -0.92
C SER A 235 -6.79 -3.65 -0.84
N GLY A 236 -8.04 -4.07 -0.97
CA GLY A 236 -9.21 -3.19 -0.90
C GLY A 236 -9.50 -2.41 -2.20
N PRO A 237 -10.43 -1.44 -2.16
CA PRO A 237 -10.85 -0.67 -3.35
C PRO A 237 -9.79 0.33 -3.85
N ILE A 238 -8.68 0.49 -3.11
CA ILE A 238 -7.62 1.48 -3.38
C ILE A 238 -6.30 0.85 -3.82
N ILE A 239 -6.29 -0.42 -4.24
CA ILE A 239 -5.10 -1.10 -4.74
C ILE A 239 -4.40 -0.24 -5.81
N GLY A 240 -3.08 -0.10 -5.68
CA GLY A 240 -2.25 0.67 -6.60
C GLY A 240 -2.23 2.17 -6.34
N LYS A 241 -3.08 2.70 -5.47
CA LYS A 241 -2.95 4.08 -4.96
C LYS A 241 -1.77 4.16 -4.00
N GLU A 242 -1.14 5.32 -3.97
CA GLU A 242 0.00 5.62 -3.11
C GLU A 242 -0.36 6.72 -2.12
N MET A 243 0.04 6.55 -0.86
CA MET A 243 -0.09 7.57 0.18
C MET A 243 1.27 7.85 0.81
N ILE A 244 1.72 9.11 0.76
CA ILE A 244 2.91 9.53 1.52
C ILE A 244 2.47 10.05 2.87
N ILE A 245 2.95 9.41 3.92
CA ILE A 245 2.61 9.74 5.30
C ILE A 245 3.82 10.26 6.05
N GLN A 246 3.63 11.24 6.93
CA GLN A 246 4.59 11.55 7.98
C GLN A 246 4.17 10.85 9.27
N VAL A 247 5.07 10.07 9.86
CA VAL A 247 4.81 9.41 11.13
C VAL A 247 4.97 10.41 12.26
N ILE A 248 3.89 10.66 12.99
CA ILE A 248 3.88 11.60 14.11
C ILE A 248 3.35 10.97 15.41
N ASN A 249 3.00 9.69 15.38
CA ASN A 249 2.62 8.91 16.54
C ASN A 249 3.25 7.51 16.50
N THR A 250 3.12 6.77 17.60
CA THR A 250 3.51 5.36 17.67
C THR A 250 2.27 4.48 17.62
N ALA A 251 2.34 3.40 16.84
CA ALA A 251 1.39 2.30 16.91
C ALA A 251 1.96 1.22 17.85
N TYR A 252 1.20 0.80 18.85
CA TYR A 252 1.66 -0.21 19.81
C TYR A 252 1.21 -1.60 19.35
N THR A 253 2.00 -2.24 18.49
CA THR A 253 1.77 -3.58 17.92
C THR A 253 3.09 -4.35 17.77
N ALA A 254 3.04 -5.58 17.27
CA ALA A 254 4.22 -6.45 17.04
C ALA A 254 4.67 -6.52 15.56
N ASP A 255 3.81 -6.13 14.62
CA ASP A 255 4.08 -6.21 13.18
C ASP A 255 4.11 -4.83 12.52
N ASN A 256 4.74 -4.72 11.35
CA ASN A 256 4.73 -3.51 10.53
C ASN A 256 3.30 -2.98 10.34
N MET A 257 3.00 -1.83 10.96
CA MET A 257 1.66 -1.27 10.96
C MET A 257 1.68 0.25 10.89
N PHE A 258 0.79 0.80 10.06
CA PHE A 258 0.52 2.22 9.98
C PHE A 258 -0.95 2.49 10.31
N ILE A 259 -1.21 3.16 11.44
CA ILE A 259 -2.56 3.59 11.82
C ILE A 259 -2.74 5.02 11.29
N LEU A 260 -3.52 5.18 10.23
CA LEU A 260 -3.72 6.43 9.51
C LEU A 260 -4.59 7.39 10.33
N GLN A 261 -4.15 8.64 10.49
CA GLN A 261 -4.94 9.70 11.13
C GLN A 261 -6.05 10.14 10.19
N ILE A 262 -7.28 9.69 10.47
CA ILE A 262 -8.46 9.96 9.65
C ILE A 262 -9.59 10.35 10.59
N PRO A 263 -10.08 11.60 10.57
CA PRO A 263 -11.22 12.00 11.38
C PRO A 263 -12.43 11.10 11.17
N GLY A 264 -13.03 10.69 12.28
CA GLY A 264 -14.11 9.69 12.25
C GLY A 264 -13.62 8.27 11.99
N GLY A 265 -12.32 7.97 12.09
CA GLY A 265 -11.74 6.62 12.01
C GLY A 265 -11.87 5.79 13.30
N GLY A 266 -12.41 6.37 14.37
CA GLY A 266 -12.52 5.78 15.70
C GLY A 266 -11.36 6.20 16.62
N TRP A 267 -11.60 6.29 17.93
CA TRP A 267 -10.57 6.66 18.91
C TRP A 267 -9.74 5.46 19.41
N GLY A 268 -10.09 4.24 19.00
CA GLY A 268 -9.34 3.03 19.31
C GLY A 268 -9.36 2.65 20.79
N GLY A 269 -8.37 1.86 21.22
CA GLY A 269 -8.25 1.38 22.61
C GLY A 269 -7.73 2.43 23.60
N SER A 270 -7.40 3.63 23.13
CA SER A 270 -6.90 4.74 23.94
C SER A 270 -8.05 5.56 24.56
N SER A 271 -7.71 6.43 25.51
CA SER A 271 -8.64 7.42 26.06
C SER A 271 -9.21 8.30 24.95
N ASN A 272 -10.51 8.55 24.96
CA ASN A 272 -11.17 9.43 23.99
C ASN A 272 -10.98 10.90 24.37
N GLY A 273 -9.96 11.56 23.80
CA GLY A 273 -9.72 12.98 23.98
C GLY A 273 -10.72 13.88 23.24
N CYS A 274 -11.46 13.35 22.26
CA CYS A 274 -12.32 14.14 21.39
C CYS A 274 -13.54 14.70 22.12
N ALA A 275 -14.07 13.96 23.09
CA ALA A 275 -15.17 14.43 23.94
C ALA A 275 -14.78 15.69 24.72
N SER A 276 -13.53 15.76 25.20
CA SER A 276 -12.97 16.95 25.85
C SER A 276 -12.68 18.06 24.83
N GLN A 277 -12.14 17.72 23.66
CA GLN A 277 -11.73 18.72 22.68
C GLN A 277 -12.92 19.50 22.11
N PHE A 278 -13.91 18.79 21.60
CA PHE A 278 -14.94 19.37 20.76
C PHE A 278 -16.30 19.47 21.45
N ASN A 279 -16.39 19.13 22.74
CA ASN A 279 -17.64 18.93 23.48
C ASN A 279 -18.43 17.69 23.02
N SER A 280 -19.43 17.30 23.82
CA SER A 280 -20.23 16.07 23.63
C SER A 280 -21.30 16.16 22.54
N SER A 281 -21.44 17.30 21.85
CA SER A 281 -22.48 17.50 20.82
C SER A 281 -22.13 16.86 19.48
N TYR A 282 -20.86 16.47 19.27
CA TYR A 282 -20.40 15.84 18.04
C TYR A 282 -20.35 14.31 18.17
N THR A 283 -20.66 13.61 17.08
CA THR A 283 -20.63 12.14 17.04
C THR A 283 -19.46 11.67 16.18
N PHE A 284 -18.49 11.02 16.82
CA PHE A 284 -17.30 10.45 16.18
C PHE A 284 -17.49 8.99 15.70
N GLY A 285 -18.68 8.42 15.93
CA GLY A 285 -19.03 7.06 15.57
C GLY A 285 -18.56 6.03 16.60
N ASN A 286 -18.21 4.83 16.12
CA ASN A 286 -17.80 3.72 16.98
C ASN A 286 -16.35 3.90 17.49
N GLN A 287 -16.06 3.28 18.64
CA GLN A 287 -14.70 3.25 19.19
C GLN A 287 -13.67 2.76 18.16
N TYR A 288 -13.97 1.65 17.49
CA TYR A 288 -13.17 1.10 16.40
C TYR A 288 -13.90 1.27 15.07
N GLY A 289 -13.21 1.82 14.07
CA GLY A 289 -13.77 2.08 12.74
C GLY A 289 -14.62 3.35 12.63
N GLY A 290 -14.97 3.99 13.75
CA GLY A 290 -15.59 5.31 13.80
C GLY A 290 -16.93 5.39 13.06
N ILE A 291 -17.12 6.45 12.28
CA ILE A 291 -18.34 6.64 11.49
C ILE A 291 -18.42 5.62 10.35
N THR A 292 -19.63 5.21 10.00
CA THR A 292 -19.86 4.12 9.03
C THR A 292 -20.37 4.59 7.68
N SER A 293 -20.77 5.86 7.56
CA SER A 293 -21.26 6.43 6.31
C SER A 293 -20.70 7.83 6.04
N ARG A 294 -20.55 8.16 4.75
CA ARG A 294 -20.07 9.47 4.29
C ARG A 294 -20.96 10.62 4.77
N THR A 295 -22.27 10.42 4.82
CA THR A 295 -23.22 11.46 5.27
C THR A 295 -23.02 11.81 6.74
N ASN A 296 -22.52 10.89 7.58
CA ASN A 296 -22.19 11.18 8.96
C ASN A 296 -20.95 12.06 9.14
N CYS A 297 -20.19 12.38 8.08
CA CYS A 297 -19.13 13.39 8.21
C CYS A 297 -19.67 14.75 8.67
N SER A 298 -20.94 15.09 8.37
CA SER A 298 -21.54 16.35 8.83
C SER A 298 -21.79 16.39 10.35
N SER A 299 -21.72 15.26 11.05
CA SER A 299 -21.81 15.21 12.52
C SER A 299 -20.48 15.41 13.24
N LEU A 300 -19.38 15.55 12.50
CA LEU A 300 -18.08 15.94 13.03
C LEU A 300 -17.95 17.49 13.04
N PRO A 301 -17.06 18.04 13.90
CA PRO A 301 -16.70 19.45 13.84
C PRO A 301 -16.30 19.86 12.43
N SER A 302 -16.73 21.04 11.97
CA SER A 302 -16.52 21.54 10.61
C SER A 302 -15.06 21.43 10.16
N VAL A 303 -14.13 21.73 11.07
CA VAL A 303 -12.67 21.64 10.84
C VAL A 303 -12.18 20.23 10.53
N LEU A 304 -12.91 19.17 10.89
CA LEU A 304 -12.57 17.76 10.67
C LEU A 304 -13.29 17.11 9.50
N GLN A 305 -14.28 17.80 8.91
CA GLN A 305 -15.14 17.20 7.89
C GLN A 305 -14.36 16.90 6.60
N ALA A 306 -13.35 17.69 6.26
CA ALA A 306 -12.56 17.48 5.05
C ALA A 306 -11.80 16.14 5.08
N GLY A 307 -11.07 15.84 6.15
CA GLY A 307 -10.37 14.56 6.32
C GLY A 307 -11.34 13.39 6.47
N CYS A 308 -12.52 13.65 7.03
CA CYS A 308 -13.61 12.69 7.08
C CYS A 308 -14.13 12.33 5.68
N TYR A 309 -14.47 13.32 4.85
CA TYR A 309 -14.92 13.07 3.48
C TYR A 309 -13.85 12.40 2.63
N TRP A 310 -12.58 12.77 2.83
CA TRP A 310 -11.44 12.10 2.19
C TRP A 310 -11.46 10.57 2.39
N ARG A 311 -11.85 10.09 3.59
CA ARG A 311 -11.99 8.65 3.89
C ARG A 311 -12.92 7.95 2.91
N PHE A 312 -14.04 8.57 2.56
CA PHE A 312 -15.05 7.96 1.69
C PHE A 312 -14.80 8.25 0.21
N ASP A 313 -14.15 9.37 -0.10
CA ASP A 313 -13.97 9.83 -1.48
C ASP A 313 -12.71 9.25 -2.11
N TRP A 314 -11.53 9.58 -1.57
CA TRP A 314 -10.26 9.15 -2.13
C TRP A 314 -9.87 7.75 -1.64
N PHE A 315 -10.04 7.53 -0.33
CA PHE A 315 -9.71 6.27 0.34
C PHE A 315 -10.82 5.21 0.17
N MET A 316 -11.95 5.58 -0.45
CA MET A 316 -13.05 4.70 -0.84
C MET A 316 -13.58 3.82 0.31
N ASN A 317 -13.50 4.33 1.54
CA ASN A 317 -13.83 3.64 2.78
C ASN A 317 -13.17 2.24 2.89
N ALA A 318 -11.93 2.12 2.41
CA ALA A 318 -11.19 0.86 2.47
C ALA A 318 -11.05 0.40 3.93
N TYR A 319 -11.41 -0.86 4.20
CA TYR A 319 -11.31 -1.46 5.53
C TYR A 319 -9.92 -2.09 5.71
N ASN A 320 -9.08 -1.46 6.55
CA ASN A 320 -7.74 -1.91 6.91
C ASN A 320 -6.92 -2.48 5.74
N PRO A 321 -6.77 -1.72 4.63
CA PRO A 321 -6.07 -2.22 3.46
C PRO A 321 -4.60 -2.54 3.79
N SER A 322 -4.10 -3.65 3.26
CA SER A 322 -2.68 -3.97 3.29
C SER A 322 -1.92 -3.01 2.40
N ALA A 323 -0.65 -2.77 2.74
CA ALA A 323 0.22 -1.90 1.96
C ALA A 323 1.65 -2.44 1.88
N ARG A 324 2.38 -1.97 0.89
CA ARG A 324 3.83 -2.08 0.79
C ARG A 324 4.47 -0.72 1.04
N PHE A 325 5.39 -0.63 2.00
CA PHE A 325 5.93 0.64 2.46
C PHE A 325 7.44 0.76 2.29
N LYS A 326 7.91 1.97 2.00
CA LYS A 326 9.34 2.33 2.02
C LYS A 326 9.52 3.74 2.55
N ILE A 327 10.70 4.01 3.11
CA ILE A 327 11.08 5.36 3.52
C ILE A 327 11.20 6.26 2.29
N VAL A 328 10.77 7.51 2.41
CA VAL A 328 10.92 8.55 1.38
C VAL A 328 11.26 9.89 2.04
N SER A 329 11.79 10.84 1.25
CA SER A 329 11.92 12.22 1.71
C SER A 329 10.56 12.82 2.04
N CYS A 330 10.47 13.53 3.16
CA CYS A 330 9.24 14.18 3.55
C CYS A 330 8.92 15.39 2.65
N PRO A 331 7.77 15.40 1.96
CA PRO A 331 7.29 16.60 1.27
C PRO A 331 7.11 17.77 2.25
N THR A 332 7.47 18.98 1.82
CA THR A 332 7.30 20.21 2.62
C THR A 332 5.84 20.46 2.99
N SER A 333 4.89 19.99 2.17
CA SER A 333 3.46 20.07 2.47
C SER A 333 3.04 19.27 3.71
N LEU A 334 3.81 18.24 4.10
CA LEU A 334 3.61 17.52 5.36
C LEU A 334 4.34 18.20 6.52
N THR A 335 5.64 18.51 6.33
CA THR A 335 6.50 19.01 7.41
C THR A 335 6.16 20.44 7.82
N SER A 336 5.62 21.27 6.93
CA SER A 336 5.16 22.63 7.27
C SER A 336 3.98 22.66 8.26
N LYS A 337 3.14 21.62 8.27
CA LYS A 337 1.99 21.49 9.19
C LYS A 337 2.40 20.96 10.57
N THR A 338 3.46 20.14 10.61
CA THR A 338 3.95 19.54 11.85
C THR A 338 5.11 20.31 12.46
N GLY A 339 5.86 21.07 11.68
CA GLY A 339 7.14 21.66 12.08
C GLY A 339 8.28 20.65 12.26
N CYS A 340 8.02 19.35 12.04
CA CYS A 340 9.00 18.30 12.35
C CYS A 340 9.75 17.84 11.10
N VAL A 341 11.08 17.99 11.11
CA VAL A 341 11.99 17.49 10.07
C VAL A 341 13.14 16.76 10.76
N ARG A 342 13.52 15.58 10.26
CA ARG A 342 14.65 14.81 10.81
C ARG A 342 15.99 15.49 10.50
N LEU A 343 16.87 15.52 11.49
CA LEU A 343 18.24 16.03 11.37
C LEU A 343 19.19 14.86 11.16
N GLY A 344 19.90 14.85 10.02
CA GLY A 344 20.73 13.70 9.59
C GLY A 344 19.96 12.79 8.63
N SER A 345 20.64 12.40 7.54
CA SER A 345 20.08 11.83 6.31
C SER A 345 19.14 10.63 6.52
N ILE A 346 18.18 10.56 5.59
CA ILE A 346 17.18 9.51 5.38
C ILE A 346 17.87 8.19 5.00
#